data_AF-A0A8B9VQJ1-F1
#
_entry.id   AF-A0A8B9VQJ1-F1
#
_cell.length_a   1.000
_cell.length_b   1.000
_cell.length_c   1.000
_cell.angle_alpha   90.00
_cell.angle_beta   90.00
_cell.angle_gamma   90.00
#
_symmetry.space_group_name_H-M   'P 1'
#
loop_
_entity.id
_entity.type
_entity.pdbx_description
1 polymer ?
#
loop_
_entity_poly.entity_id
_entity_poly.type
_entity_poly.pdbx_seq_one_letter_code
_entity_poly.pdbx_strand_id
1 'polypeptide(L)'
;MLHSAALSVEDESILYGDIISQDFMDTYDNLTLKTIMAFRWVTEFCPNARFVMKTDSDVFINTGNLVKFLLKLNSSETIFTGYPFIGSFAYRGFYKKTYISYDEYPFSFYPPYCSGMGYILNGNLALRVYEMMNHIRPIKFEDVYVGICLNILKVNIIIPEEERFFLYKINFDVCKYRHLIAVHGIKPSEMIQFWQDLSSNTSVTCL
;
A
#
# COMPACT_ATOMS: atom_id res chain seq x y z
N MET A 1 16.47 -33.33 0.13
CA MET A 1 16.15 -31.89 -0.03
C MET A 1 15.28 -31.75 -1.27
N LEU A 2 13.96 -31.74 -1.10
CA LEU A 2 13.04 -31.41 -2.18
C LEU A 2 13.00 -29.88 -2.25
N HIS A 3 13.65 -29.28 -3.25
CA HIS A 3 13.23 -27.96 -3.69
C HIS A 3 11.80 -28.13 -4.19
N SER A 4 10.82 -27.63 -3.46
CA SER A 4 9.48 -27.41 -4.02
C SER A 4 9.68 -26.51 -5.24
N ALA A 5 9.44 -27.04 -6.44
CA ALA A 5 9.37 -26.20 -7.62
C ALA A 5 8.29 -25.15 -7.36
N ALA A 6 8.61 -23.87 -7.57
CA ALA A 6 7.60 -22.82 -7.50
C ALA A 6 6.50 -23.15 -8.51
N LEU A 7 5.24 -23.05 -8.08
CA LEU A 7 4.10 -23.17 -8.97
C LEU A 7 4.20 -22.10 -10.07
N SER A 8 3.67 -22.40 -11.25
CA SER A 8 3.36 -21.33 -12.21
C SER A 8 2.29 -20.41 -11.60
N VAL A 9 2.21 -19.17 -12.06
CA VAL A 9 1.19 -18.23 -11.57
C VAL A 9 -0.22 -18.76 -11.90
N GLU A 10 -0.36 -19.47 -13.01
CA GLU A 10 -1.60 -20.11 -13.43
C GLU A 10 -2.00 -21.25 -12.48
N ASP A 11 -1.07 -22.12 -12.12
CA ASP A 11 -1.33 -23.23 -11.18
C ASP A 11 -1.60 -22.72 -9.77
N GLU A 12 -0.87 -21.69 -9.33
CA GLU A 12 -1.09 -21.00 -8.05
C GLU A 12 -2.49 -20.36 -8.00
N SER A 13 -2.88 -19.68 -9.08
CA SER A 13 -4.20 -19.06 -9.20
C SER A 13 -5.32 -20.09 -9.12
N ILE A 14 -5.16 -21.25 -9.77
CA ILE A 14 -6.12 -22.37 -9.67
C ILE A 14 -6.18 -22.93 -8.25
N LEU A 15 -5.03 -23.06 -7.58
CA LEU A 15 -4.93 -23.68 -6.26
C LEU A 15 -5.51 -22.80 -5.14
N TYR A 16 -5.22 -21.50 -5.15
CA TYR A 16 -5.55 -20.60 -4.04
C TYR A 16 -6.70 -19.64 -4.35
N GLY A 17 -6.96 -19.32 -5.63
CA GLY A 17 -8.08 -18.47 -6.03
C GLY A 17 -7.98 -17.02 -5.57
N ASP A 18 -6.78 -16.54 -5.23
CA ASP A 18 -6.50 -15.21 -4.67
C ASP A 18 -5.70 -14.30 -5.62
N ILE A 19 -5.50 -14.74 -6.86
CA ILE A 19 -4.77 -13.99 -7.90
C ILE A 19 -5.75 -13.30 -8.85
N ILE A 20 -5.56 -12.00 -9.03
CA ILE A 20 -6.20 -11.19 -10.07
C ILE A 20 -5.12 -10.83 -11.09
N SER A 21 -5.36 -11.18 -12.35
CA SER A 21 -4.43 -10.92 -13.46
C SER A 21 -5.12 -10.11 -14.56
N GLN A 22 -4.35 -9.24 -15.22
CA GLN A 22 -4.79 -8.45 -16.37
C GLN A 22 -3.67 -8.37 -17.40
N ASP A 23 -4.05 -8.24 -18.67
CA ASP A 23 -3.14 -8.20 -19.82
C ASP A 23 -2.44 -6.84 -19.97
N PHE A 24 -1.39 -6.62 -19.17
CA PHE A 24 -0.40 -5.56 -19.37
C PHE A 24 0.97 -5.98 -18.84
N MET A 25 2.03 -5.34 -19.35
CA MET A 25 3.40 -5.61 -18.91
C MET A 25 3.62 -5.12 -17.47
N ASP A 26 3.82 -6.05 -16.53
CA ASP A 26 4.13 -5.72 -15.13
C ASP A 26 5.57 -5.20 -15.01
N THR A 27 5.69 -3.87 -14.90
CA THR A 27 6.96 -3.16 -14.75
C THR A 27 6.77 -2.02 -13.76
N TYR A 28 7.88 -1.52 -13.20
CA TYR A 28 7.83 -0.42 -12.24
C TYR A 28 7.11 0.83 -12.79
N ASP A 29 7.35 1.17 -14.06
CA ASP A 29 6.72 2.34 -14.69
C ASP A 29 5.22 2.11 -14.98
N ASN A 30 4.75 0.86 -14.97
CA ASN A 30 3.35 0.47 -15.17
C ASN A 30 2.61 0.16 -13.85
N LEU A 31 3.22 0.39 -12.68
CA LEU A 31 2.55 0.16 -11.40
C LEU A 31 1.23 0.91 -11.28
N THR A 32 1.11 2.09 -11.89
CA THR A 32 -0.14 2.85 -11.92
C THR A 32 -1.26 2.12 -12.65
N LEU A 33 -0.96 1.35 -13.69
CA LEU A 33 -1.97 0.50 -14.35
C LEU A 33 -2.44 -0.61 -13.41
N LYS A 34 -1.51 -1.20 -12.63
CA LYS A 34 -1.82 -2.20 -11.61
C LYS A 34 -2.67 -1.61 -10.48
N THR A 35 -2.40 -0.37 -10.08
CA THR A 35 -3.22 0.35 -9.09
C THR A 35 -4.62 0.65 -9.66
N ILE A 36 -4.74 1.15 -10.89
CA ILE A 36 -6.05 1.36 -11.54
C ILE A 36 -6.84 0.05 -11.60
N MET A 37 -6.20 -1.06 -11.96
CA MET A 37 -6.79 -2.40 -11.93
C MET A 37 -7.30 -2.77 -10.53
N ALA A 38 -6.50 -2.56 -9.48
CA ALA A 38 -6.88 -2.87 -8.12
C ALA A 38 -8.10 -2.04 -7.66
N PHE A 39 -8.12 -0.74 -7.95
CA PHE A 39 -9.26 0.14 -7.65
C PHE A 39 -10.52 -0.28 -8.42
N ARG A 40 -10.39 -0.61 -9.71
CA ARG A 40 -11.49 -1.16 -10.49
C ARG A 40 -12.03 -2.45 -9.87
N TRP A 41 -11.17 -3.40 -9.57
CA TRP A 41 -11.59 -4.70 -9.04
C TRP A 41 -12.30 -4.56 -7.69
N VAL A 42 -11.76 -3.75 -6.77
CA VAL A 42 -12.38 -3.52 -5.47
C VAL A 42 -13.77 -2.88 -5.60
N THR A 43 -13.93 -1.95 -6.54
CA THR A 43 -15.21 -1.27 -6.75
C THR A 43 -16.27 -2.16 -7.40
N GLU A 44 -15.86 -3.03 -8.34
CA GLU A 44 -16.76 -3.98 -9.01
C GLU A 44 -17.12 -5.19 -8.13
N PHE A 45 -16.15 -5.75 -7.41
CA PHE A 45 -16.28 -7.05 -6.73
C PHE A 45 -16.34 -6.97 -5.21
N CYS A 46 -15.96 -5.84 -4.60
CA CYS A 46 -15.98 -5.62 -3.15
C CYS A 46 -16.67 -4.29 -2.74
N PRO A 47 -17.86 -3.95 -3.27
CA PRO A 47 -18.49 -2.64 -3.05
C PRO A 47 -18.85 -2.38 -1.57
N ASN A 48 -18.98 -3.44 -0.76
CA ASN A 48 -19.35 -3.35 0.65
C ASN A 48 -18.14 -3.41 1.59
N ALA A 49 -16.91 -3.44 1.07
CA ALA A 49 -15.72 -3.44 1.92
C ALA A 49 -15.64 -2.12 2.70
N ARG A 50 -15.64 -2.17 4.04
CA ARG A 50 -15.55 -0.96 4.87
C ARG A 50 -14.20 -0.25 4.70
N PHE A 51 -13.13 -1.03 4.59
CA PHE A 51 -11.76 -0.56 4.41
C PHE A 51 -11.05 -1.40 3.36
N VAL A 52 -10.14 -0.77 2.66
CA VAL A 52 -9.26 -1.38 1.66
C VAL A 52 -7.84 -0.99 2.04
N MET A 53 -6.91 -1.94 1.97
CA MET A 53 -5.48 -1.68 2.11
C MET A 53 -4.77 -2.14 0.85
N LYS A 54 -4.00 -1.24 0.23
CA LYS A 54 -2.99 -1.60 -0.76
C LYS A 54 -1.65 -1.70 -0.06
N THR A 55 -0.84 -2.69 -0.40
CA THR A 55 0.53 -2.85 0.12
C THR A 55 1.38 -3.63 -0.87
N ASP A 56 2.70 -3.58 -0.68
CA ASP A 56 3.67 -4.31 -1.50
C ASP A 56 3.99 -5.69 -0.87
N SER A 57 4.48 -6.63 -1.68
CA SER A 57 4.76 -8.01 -1.25
C SER A 57 5.95 -8.14 -0.29
N ASP A 58 6.74 -7.08 -0.11
CA ASP A 58 7.88 -7.02 0.80
C ASP A 58 7.59 -6.18 2.06
N VAL A 59 6.31 -6.03 2.41
CA VAL A 59 5.86 -5.29 3.59
C VAL A 59 5.28 -6.25 4.61
N PHE A 60 5.86 -6.28 5.81
CA PHE A 60 5.26 -7.01 6.94
C PHE A 60 4.10 -6.19 7.50
N ILE A 61 2.92 -6.79 7.54
CA ILE A 61 1.71 -6.19 8.12
C ILE A 61 1.33 -6.93 9.39
N ASN A 62 1.30 -6.24 10.53
CA ASN A 62 0.66 -6.74 11.73
C ASN A 62 -0.86 -6.56 11.61
N THR A 63 -1.54 -7.58 11.08
CA THR A 63 -2.98 -7.54 10.79
C THR A 63 -3.83 -7.32 12.04
N GLY A 64 -3.40 -7.84 13.20
CA GLY A 64 -4.09 -7.61 14.48
C GLY A 64 -4.08 -6.14 14.90
N ASN A 65 -2.95 -5.47 14.73
CA ASN A 65 -2.84 -4.03 14.99
C ASN A 65 -3.55 -3.17 13.95
N LEU A 66 -3.49 -3.59 12.68
CA LEU A 66 -4.26 -2.96 11.61
C LEU A 66 -5.75 -2.96 11.95
N VAL A 67 -6.34 -4.11 12.25
CA VAL A 67 -7.77 -4.21 12.59
C VAL A 67 -8.11 -3.37 13.82
N LYS A 68 -7.30 -3.42 14.89
CA LYS A 68 -7.51 -2.58 16.08
C LYS A 68 -7.48 -1.08 15.75
N PHE A 69 -6.57 -0.67 14.87
CA PHE A 69 -6.49 0.71 14.40
C PHE A 69 -7.74 1.10 13.60
N LEU A 70 -8.15 0.28 12.64
CA LEU A 70 -9.34 0.54 11.80
C LEU A 70 -10.64 0.58 12.60
N LEU A 71 -10.78 -0.24 13.65
CA LEU A 71 -11.95 -0.25 14.52
C LEU A 71 -12.08 1.04 15.35
N LYS A 72 -10.97 1.74 15.62
CA LYS A 72 -10.97 3.04 16.31
C LYS A 72 -11.30 4.21 15.38
N LEU A 73 -11.13 4.03 14.07
CA LEU A 73 -11.50 5.07 13.11
C LEU A 73 -13.03 5.14 13.02
N ASN A 74 -13.58 6.29 13.40
CA ASN A 74 -14.97 6.62 13.13
C ASN A 74 -15.21 6.43 11.64
N SER A 75 -16.26 5.69 11.26
CA SER A 75 -16.55 5.28 9.88
C SER A 75 -17.03 6.44 9.00
N SER A 76 -16.31 7.57 8.99
CA SER A 76 -16.53 8.62 8.00
C SER A 76 -16.21 8.08 6.61
N GLU A 77 -16.88 8.63 5.60
CA GLU A 77 -16.72 8.22 4.20
C GLU A 77 -15.34 8.59 3.62
N THR A 78 -14.51 9.36 4.35
CA THR A 78 -13.28 9.98 3.82
C THR A 78 -12.06 9.62 4.66
N ILE A 79 -11.82 8.32 4.87
CA ILE A 79 -10.58 7.85 5.50
C ILE A 79 -9.55 7.56 4.41
N PHE A 80 -8.39 8.18 4.52
CA PHE A 80 -7.17 7.83 3.79
C PHE A 80 -5.96 7.99 4.72
N THR A 81 -5.15 6.96 4.90
CA THR A 81 -4.02 6.97 5.85
C THR A 81 -2.90 6.00 5.45
N GLY A 82 -1.71 6.22 5.97
CA GLY A 82 -0.48 5.50 5.66
C GLY A 82 0.72 6.34 6.10
N TYR A 83 1.90 6.08 5.54
CA TYR A 83 3.08 6.94 5.76
C TYR A 83 3.00 8.17 4.83
N PRO A 84 2.80 9.40 5.34
CA PRO A 84 2.57 10.57 4.50
C PRO A 84 3.88 11.14 3.92
N PHE A 85 3.79 11.60 2.68
CA PHE A 85 4.77 12.47 2.03
C PHE A 85 4.13 13.83 1.78
N ILE A 86 4.73 14.88 2.32
CA ILE A 86 4.26 16.27 2.19
C ILE A 86 5.40 17.12 1.67
N GLY A 87 5.14 17.94 0.64
CA GLY A 87 6.15 18.82 0.04
C GLY A 87 7.21 18.08 -0.80
N SER A 88 6.90 16.86 -1.27
CA SER A 88 7.81 16.10 -2.13
C SER A 88 8.00 16.77 -3.49
N PHE A 89 9.26 16.91 -3.91
CA PHE A 89 9.63 17.47 -5.20
C PHE A 89 9.53 16.43 -6.32
N ALA A 90 9.04 16.85 -7.49
CA ALA A 90 9.04 16.05 -8.70
C ALA A 90 10.47 15.99 -9.28
N TYR A 91 11.22 14.95 -8.95
CA TYR A 91 12.65 14.87 -9.25
C TYR A 91 12.95 14.85 -10.76
N ARG A 92 13.93 15.67 -11.18
CA ARG A 92 14.35 15.88 -12.58
C ARG A 92 15.87 15.68 -12.76
N GLY A 93 16.55 15.01 -11.83
CA GLY A 93 17.99 14.75 -11.90
C GLY A 93 18.34 13.42 -12.57
N PHE A 94 19.58 12.93 -12.39
CA PHE A 94 20.11 11.78 -13.12
C PHE A 94 19.65 10.41 -12.60
N TYR A 95 19.11 10.35 -11.38
CA TYR A 95 18.64 9.09 -10.81
C TYR A 95 17.30 8.66 -11.45
N LYS A 96 17.38 7.76 -12.43
CA LYS A 96 16.25 7.36 -13.30
C LYS A 96 15.02 6.83 -12.55
N LYS A 97 15.22 6.11 -11.44
CA LYS A 97 14.11 5.48 -10.69
C LYS A 97 13.09 6.52 -10.21
N THR A 98 13.56 7.69 -9.75
CA THR A 98 12.69 8.76 -9.23
C THR A 98 12.51 9.92 -10.22
N TYR A 99 13.18 9.88 -11.38
CA TYR A 99 12.98 10.86 -12.44
C TYR A 99 11.59 10.77 -13.03
N ILE A 100 10.92 11.90 -13.24
CA ILE A 100 9.72 12.03 -14.09
C ILE A 100 9.92 13.23 -15.02
N SER A 101 9.29 13.32 -16.18
CA SER A 101 9.50 14.46 -17.10
C SER A 101 8.48 15.58 -16.85
N TYR A 102 8.70 16.78 -17.41
CA TYR A 102 7.68 17.84 -17.40
C TYR A 102 6.45 17.48 -18.24
N ASP A 103 6.63 16.68 -19.30
CA ASP A 103 5.51 16.21 -20.14
C ASP A 103 4.60 15.24 -19.40
N GLU A 104 5.16 14.44 -18.48
CA GLU A 104 4.42 13.50 -17.66
C GLU A 104 3.81 14.18 -16.43
N TYR A 105 4.56 15.07 -15.76
CA TYR A 105 4.08 15.87 -14.65
C TYR A 105 4.67 17.30 -14.69
N PRO A 106 3.85 18.33 -14.98
CA PRO A 106 4.36 19.67 -15.26
C PRO A 106 4.71 20.49 -14.01
N PHE A 107 4.28 20.07 -12.82
CA PHE A 107 4.48 20.83 -11.59
C PHE A 107 5.75 20.42 -10.84
N SER A 108 6.31 21.36 -10.07
CA SER A 108 7.54 21.12 -9.29
C SER A 108 7.32 20.25 -8.05
N PHE A 109 6.11 20.24 -7.49
CA PHE A 109 5.80 19.52 -6.25
C PHE A 109 4.60 18.61 -6.47
N TYR A 110 4.63 17.45 -5.83
CA TYR A 110 3.45 16.58 -5.73
C TYR A 110 2.49 17.11 -4.68
N PRO A 111 1.17 16.89 -4.85
CA PRO A 111 0.24 17.01 -3.72
C PRO A 111 0.58 15.99 -2.62
N PRO A 112 0.07 16.15 -1.39
CA PRO A 112 0.25 15.14 -0.36
C PRO A 112 -0.21 13.75 -0.82
N TYR A 113 0.59 12.73 -0.54
CA TYR A 113 0.30 11.33 -0.83
C TYR A 113 0.83 10.42 0.28
N CYS A 114 0.44 9.14 0.29
CA CYS A 114 1.05 8.14 1.17
C CYS A 114 2.02 7.27 0.40
N SER A 115 3.09 6.80 1.04
CA SER A 115 4.06 5.88 0.44
C SER A 115 3.39 4.65 -0.19
N GLY A 116 3.86 4.26 -1.38
CA GLY A 116 3.46 3.01 -2.04
C GLY A 116 3.63 1.73 -1.20
N MET A 117 4.47 1.74 -0.17
CA MET A 117 4.63 0.58 0.73
C MET A 117 3.30 0.15 1.37
N GLY A 118 2.41 1.09 1.63
CA GLY A 118 1.06 0.74 2.01
C GLY A 118 0.22 1.92 2.46
N TYR A 119 -1.03 1.92 2.02
CA TYR A 119 -2.03 2.90 2.39
C TYR A 119 -3.41 2.24 2.53
N ILE A 120 -4.23 2.86 3.34
CA ILE A 120 -5.57 2.41 3.71
C ILE A 120 -6.56 3.48 3.30
N LEU A 121 -7.69 3.05 2.76
CA LEU A 121 -8.80 3.92 2.45
C LEU A 121 -10.15 3.29 2.82
N ASN A 122 -11.17 4.12 3.03
CA ASN A 122 -12.55 3.66 3.11
C ASN A 122 -12.98 3.10 1.74
N GLY A 123 -13.82 2.05 1.70
CA GLY A 123 -14.31 1.49 0.44
C GLY A 123 -15.09 2.49 -0.41
N ASN A 124 -15.91 3.35 0.19
CA ASN A 124 -16.64 4.41 -0.53
C ASN A 124 -15.68 5.41 -1.18
N LEU A 125 -14.54 5.69 -0.53
CA LEU A 125 -13.49 6.53 -1.11
C LEU A 125 -12.79 5.83 -2.27
N ALA A 126 -12.63 4.50 -2.23
CA ALA A 126 -12.04 3.75 -3.34
C ALA A 126 -12.83 3.94 -4.64
N LEU A 127 -14.16 3.93 -4.58
CA LEU A 127 -15.03 4.22 -5.73
C LEU A 127 -14.79 5.63 -6.28
N ARG A 128 -14.82 6.65 -5.41
CA ARG A 128 -14.62 8.04 -5.82
C ARG A 128 -13.24 8.29 -6.43
N VAL A 129 -12.21 7.64 -5.89
CA VAL A 129 -10.85 7.69 -6.44
C VAL A 129 -10.81 7.00 -7.81
N TYR A 130 -11.42 5.82 -7.95
CA TYR A 130 -11.48 5.10 -9.23
C TYR A 130 -12.20 5.93 -10.32
N GLU A 131 -13.34 6.54 -9.99
CA GLU A 131 -14.05 7.45 -10.91
C GLU A 131 -13.16 8.63 -11.33
N MET A 132 -12.43 9.22 -10.38
CA MET A 132 -11.51 10.33 -10.63
C MET A 132 -10.32 9.93 -11.54
N MET A 133 -9.83 8.70 -11.44
CA MET A 133 -8.74 8.19 -12.30
C MET A 133 -9.11 8.24 -13.79
N ASN A 134 -10.39 8.09 -14.15
CA ASN A 134 -10.85 8.19 -15.54
C ASN A 134 -10.71 9.61 -16.14
N HIS A 135 -10.50 10.63 -15.30
CA HIS A 135 -10.38 12.02 -15.71
C HIS A 135 -8.95 12.55 -15.66
N ILE A 136 -8.00 11.75 -15.18
CA ILE A 136 -6.62 12.17 -14.95
C ILE A 136 -5.69 11.23 -15.70
N ARG A 137 -4.82 11.81 -16.54
CA ARG A 137 -3.78 11.04 -17.22
C ARG A 137 -2.89 10.33 -16.18
N PRO A 138 -2.71 9.00 -16.27
CA PRO A 138 -1.81 8.26 -15.41
C PRO A 138 -0.36 8.77 -15.52
N ILE A 139 0.31 8.85 -14.37
CA ILE A 139 1.76 9.00 -14.25
C ILE A 139 2.35 7.72 -13.69
N LYS A 140 3.65 7.48 -13.83
CA LYS A 140 4.29 6.21 -13.44
C LYS A 140 4.36 5.94 -11.94
N PHE A 141 4.26 6.98 -11.11
CA PHE A 141 4.28 6.86 -9.65
C PHE A 141 2.85 6.67 -9.13
N GLU A 142 2.48 5.42 -8.86
CA GLU A 142 1.10 5.05 -8.49
C GLU A 142 0.61 5.75 -7.22
N ASP A 143 1.49 5.88 -6.23
CA ASP A 143 1.19 6.48 -4.94
C ASP A 143 0.96 7.99 -5.07
N VAL A 144 1.79 8.66 -5.86
CA VAL A 144 1.60 10.06 -6.26
C VAL A 144 0.31 10.21 -7.07
N TYR A 145 0.01 9.30 -8.00
CA TYR A 145 -1.21 9.35 -8.81
C TYR A 145 -2.48 9.27 -7.97
N VAL A 146 -2.50 8.37 -6.96
CA VAL A 146 -3.57 8.32 -5.96
C VAL A 146 -3.65 9.63 -5.17
N GLY A 147 -2.51 10.20 -4.76
CA GLY A 147 -2.44 11.51 -4.10
C GLY A 147 -3.03 12.65 -4.93
N ILE A 148 -2.79 12.67 -6.25
CA ILE A 148 -3.38 13.65 -7.18
C ILE A 148 -4.91 13.52 -7.17
N CYS A 149 -5.43 12.30 -7.27
CA CYS A 149 -6.88 12.04 -7.21
C CYS A 149 -7.49 12.55 -5.90
N LEU A 150 -6.87 12.23 -4.77
CA LEU A 150 -7.32 12.65 -3.44
C LEU A 150 -7.32 14.18 -3.28
N ASN A 151 -6.29 14.85 -3.79
CA ASN A 151 -6.17 16.30 -3.73
C ASN A 151 -7.26 17.01 -4.56
N ILE A 152 -7.66 16.44 -5.70
CA ILE A 152 -8.79 16.95 -6.49
C ILE A 152 -10.11 16.71 -5.74
N LEU A 153 -10.27 15.53 -5.13
CA LEU A 153 -11.43 15.16 -4.30
C LEU A 153 -11.50 15.89 -2.95
N LYS A 154 -10.49 16.72 -2.63
CA LYS A 154 -10.36 17.45 -1.35
C LYS A 154 -10.35 16.54 -0.12
N VAL A 155 -9.73 15.36 -0.26
CA VAL A 155 -9.53 14.43 0.84
C VAL A 155 -8.15 14.63 1.45
N ASN A 156 -8.12 14.86 2.76
CA ASN A 156 -6.88 15.01 3.52
C ASN A 156 -6.38 13.64 4.01
N ILE A 157 -5.05 13.51 4.11
CA ILE A 157 -4.42 12.35 4.71
C ILE A 157 -4.60 12.43 6.23
N ILE A 158 -5.12 11.36 6.82
CA ILE A 158 -5.14 11.19 8.27
C ILE A 158 -3.76 10.69 8.69
N ILE A 159 -3.05 11.50 9.48
CA ILE A 159 -1.74 11.15 10.02
C ILE A 159 -1.96 10.42 11.36
N PRO A 160 -1.50 9.16 11.50
CA PRO A 160 -1.59 8.47 12.78
C PRO A 160 -0.80 9.22 13.87
N GLU A 161 -1.35 9.29 15.08
CA GLU A 161 -0.71 9.97 16.22
C GLU A 161 0.62 9.31 16.65
N GLU A 162 0.75 8.01 16.40
CA GLU A 162 1.94 7.21 16.70
C GLU A 162 2.58 6.68 15.42
N GLU A 163 3.90 6.53 15.44
CA GLU A 163 4.66 5.95 14.34
C GLU A 163 4.35 4.44 14.22
N ARG A 164 3.36 4.12 13.38
CA ARG A 164 2.88 2.76 13.12
C ARG A 164 3.30 2.22 11.76
N PHE A 165 3.84 3.08 10.91
CA PHE A 165 4.19 2.82 9.53
C PHE A 165 5.69 3.11 9.35
N PHE A 166 6.48 2.10 9.02
CA PHE A 166 7.93 2.22 8.89
C PHE A 166 8.34 2.07 7.42
N LEU A 167 8.81 3.18 6.82
CA LEU A 167 9.21 3.26 5.41
C LEU A 167 10.42 2.38 5.06
N TYR A 168 11.24 2.05 6.05
CA TYR A 168 12.44 1.25 5.90
C TYR A 168 12.45 0.12 6.91
N LYS A 169 13.16 -0.96 6.56
CA LYS A 169 13.35 -2.10 7.44
C LYS A 169 13.95 -1.65 8.77
N ILE A 170 13.31 -2.07 9.85
CA ILE A 170 13.83 -1.94 11.21
C ILE A 170 14.29 -3.30 11.73
N ASN A 171 15.24 -3.30 12.66
CA ASN A 171 15.66 -4.53 13.34
C ASN A 171 14.47 -5.22 14.00
N PHE A 172 14.41 -6.55 13.86
CA PHE A 172 13.36 -7.33 14.50
C PHE A 172 13.48 -7.23 16.01
N ASP A 173 12.38 -6.79 16.62
CA ASP A 173 12.18 -6.70 18.05
C ASP A 173 10.71 -6.99 18.32
N VAL A 174 10.44 -8.01 19.14
CA VAL A 174 9.07 -8.49 19.40
C VAL A 174 8.18 -7.35 19.90
N CYS A 175 8.72 -6.45 20.73
CA CYS A 175 7.94 -5.37 21.30
C CYS A 175 7.62 -4.28 20.29
N LYS A 176 8.57 -3.86 19.45
CA LYS A 176 8.30 -2.92 18.35
C LYS A 176 7.29 -3.51 17.36
N TYR A 177 7.47 -4.76 16.96
CA TYR A 177 6.58 -5.43 15.99
C TYR A 177 5.16 -5.68 16.54
N ARG A 178 5.01 -5.73 17.87
CA ARG A 178 3.71 -5.76 18.55
C ARG A 178 2.97 -4.42 18.58
N HIS A 179 3.64 -3.31 18.29
CA HIS A 179 3.00 -1.98 18.29
C HIS A 179 2.80 -1.41 16.89
N LEU A 180 3.69 -1.71 15.93
CA LEU A 180 3.58 -1.24 14.55
C LEU A 180 2.42 -1.88 13.79
N ILE A 181 2.03 -1.25 12.67
CA ILE A 181 1.09 -1.77 11.68
C ILE A 181 1.86 -2.32 10.46
N ALA A 182 2.80 -1.55 9.91
CA ALA A 182 3.49 -1.91 8.67
C ALA A 182 4.98 -1.57 8.73
N VAL A 183 5.83 -2.43 8.16
CA VAL A 183 7.25 -2.16 7.92
C VAL A 183 7.68 -2.72 6.56
N HIS A 184 8.35 -1.90 5.77
CA HIS A 184 8.78 -2.23 4.41
C HIS A 184 10.16 -2.92 4.37
N GLY A 185 10.42 -3.68 3.30
CA GLY A 185 11.71 -4.32 3.01
C GLY A 185 11.95 -5.64 3.74
N ILE A 186 10.89 -6.39 4.05
CA ILE A 186 10.95 -7.69 4.73
C ILE A 186 10.88 -8.82 3.69
N LYS A 187 11.79 -9.79 3.77
CA LYS A 187 11.78 -10.94 2.87
C LYS A 187 10.70 -11.96 3.26
N PRO A 188 10.18 -12.79 2.34
CA PRO A 188 9.17 -13.80 2.66
C PRO A 188 9.55 -14.73 3.82
N SER A 189 10.81 -15.21 3.87
CA SER A 189 11.29 -16.06 4.97
C SER A 189 11.32 -15.33 6.31
N GLU A 190 11.62 -14.03 6.30
CA GLU A 190 11.62 -13.19 7.51
C GLU A 190 10.19 -12.93 7.98
N MET A 191 9.25 -12.66 7.06
CA MET A 191 7.84 -12.48 7.42
C MET A 191 7.27 -13.70 8.15
N ILE A 192 7.55 -14.90 7.65
CA ILE A 192 7.12 -16.15 8.27
C ILE A 192 7.73 -16.29 9.67
N GLN A 193 9.05 -16.08 9.80
CA GLN A 193 9.75 -16.17 11.08
C GLN A 193 9.20 -15.15 12.09
N PHE A 194 9.01 -13.91 11.67
CA PHE A 194 8.52 -12.83 12.54
C PHE A 194 7.11 -13.14 13.04
N TRP A 195 6.23 -13.67 12.19
CA TRP A 195 4.91 -14.11 12.62
C TRP A 195 4.98 -15.25 13.65
N GLN A 196 5.83 -16.26 13.43
CA GLN A 196 6.03 -17.35 14.38
C GLN A 196 6.55 -16.85 15.73
N ASP A 197 7.52 -15.94 15.73
CA ASP A 197 8.10 -15.36 16.95
C ASP A 197 7.11 -14.48 17.70
N LEU A 198 6.29 -13.71 16.98
CA LEU A 198 5.23 -12.87 17.58
C LEU A 198 4.12 -13.70 18.22
N SER A 199 3.76 -14.83 17.60
CA SER A 199 2.73 -15.75 18.08
C SER A 199 3.20 -16.65 19.23
N SER A 200 4.48 -17.03 19.27
CA SER A 200 5.02 -17.95 20.29
C SER A 200 5.44 -17.25 21.58
N ASN A 201 5.99 -16.03 21.51
CA ASN A 201 6.56 -15.32 22.67
C ASN A 201 5.52 -14.56 23.51
N THR A 202 4.34 -15.11 23.75
CA THR A 202 3.26 -14.42 24.52
C THR A 202 3.66 -14.04 25.95
N SER A 203 4.72 -14.64 26.50
CA SER A 203 5.27 -14.36 27.83
C SER A 203 6.15 -13.11 27.92
N VAL A 204 6.59 -12.53 26.79
CA VAL A 204 7.43 -11.32 26.81
C VAL A 204 6.54 -10.11 27.11
N THR A 205 6.71 -9.52 28.29
CA THR A 205 6.09 -8.25 28.65
C THR A 205 6.83 -7.10 27.96
N CYS A 206 6.15 -6.40 27.07
CA CYS A 206 6.65 -5.17 26.47
C CYS A 206 6.25 -4.00 27.36
N LEU A 207 7.25 -3.30 27.88
CA LEU A 207 7.07 -2.09 28.70
C LEU A 207 6.89 -0.86 27.82
#